data_AF-A0A9E1YKI5-F1
#
_entry.id   AF-A0A9E1YKI5-F1
#
_cell.length_a   1.000
_cell.length_b   1.000
_cell.length_c   1.000
_cell.angle_alpha   90.00
_cell.angle_beta   90.00
_cell.angle_gamma   90.00
#
_symmetry.space_group_name_H-M   'P 1'
#
loop_
_entity.id
_entity.type
_entity.pdbx_description
1 polymer ?
#
loop_
_entity_poly.entity_id
_entity_poly.type
_entity_poly.pdbx_seq_one_letter_code
_entity_poly.pdbx_strand_id
1 'polypeptide(L)'
;MTNTNCVRSGNAQNVEGSDSTDIAYVRFINDGFTAIPDIRATLYDADGNTIGQADAQFFAELGPREAVFMSQGSISNVIGADWPGQASLVLSATYDNLRLMNLNFVNNEIYFNFSCYLEASDQSGN
;
A
#
# COMPACT_ATOMS: atom_id res chain seq x y z
N MET A 1 1.67 -21.24 -1.64
CA MET A 1 0.77 -20.16 -2.08
C MET A 1 1.67 -18.98 -2.42
N THR A 2 1.74 -18.56 -3.69
CA THR A 2 2.64 -17.48 -4.11
C THR A 2 1.79 -16.26 -4.43
N ASN A 3 1.65 -15.34 -3.47
CA ASN A 3 0.97 -14.07 -3.70
C ASN A 3 1.94 -13.15 -4.46
N THR A 4 1.65 -12.85 -5.72
CA THR A 4 2.48 -11.99 -6.59
C THR A 4 1.93 -10.58 -6.48
N ASN A 5 2.73 -9.63 -5.97
CA ASN A 5 2.27 -8.25 -5.81
C ASN A 5 3.41 -7.25 -6.01
N CYS A 6 3.33 -6.47 -7.09
CA CYS A 6 4.37 -5.55 -7.53
C CYS A 6 4.35 -4.23 -6.75
N VAL A 7 5.50 -3.56 -6.63
CA VAL A 7 5.55 -2.15 -6.21
C VAL A 7 4.87 -1.30 -7.28
N ARG A 8 3.90 -0.47 -6.88
CA ARG A 8 3.15 0.41 -7.79
C ARG A 8 3.08 1.82 -7.22
N SER A 9 3.00 2.80 -8.12
CA SER A 9 2.88 4.24 -7.81
C SER A 9 1.44 4.68 -7.50
N GLY A 10 0.50 3.75 -7.33
CA GLY A 10 -0.93 4.07 -7.20
C GLY A 10 -1.79 3.13 -6.36
N ASN A 11 -1.43 1.85 -6.25
CA ASN A 11 -2.26 0.88 -5.53
C ASN A 11 -1.46 -0.28 -4.92
N ALA A 12 -2.01 -0.86 -3.85
CA ALA A 12 -1.61 -2.14 -3.28
C ALA A 12 -2.79 -3.12 -3.40
N GLN A 13 -2.61 -4.24 -4.10
CA GLN A 13 -3.65 -5.26 -4.29
C GLN A 13 -3.56 -6.35 -3.23
N ASN A 14 -4.52 -7.26 -3.14
CA ASN A 14 -4.49 -8.45 -2.27
C ASN A 14 -4.14 -8.15 -0.79
N VAL A 15 -4.68 -7.08 -0.24
CA VAL A 15 -4.56 -6.74 1.18
C VAL A 15 -5.55 -7.60 1.95
N GLU A 16 -5.03 -8.61 2.65
CA GLU A 16 -5.85 -9.56 3.42
C GLU A 16 -6.55 -8.84 4.59
N GLY A 17 -7.77 -9.28 4.86
CA GLY A 17 -8.69 -8.72 5.84
C GLY A 17 -8.62 -9.36 7.22
N SER A 18 -9.57 -8.98 8.07
CA SER A 18 -9.63 -9.34 9.48
C SER A 18 -9.92 -10.82 9.75
N ASP A 19 -10.37 -11.57 8.75
CA ASP A 19 -10.62 -13.01 8.79
C ASP A 19 -9.38 -13.86 8.48
N SER A 20 -8.29 -13.25 8.03
CA SER A 20 -7.02 -13.93 7.75
C SER A 20 -6.19 -14.16 9.02
N THR A 21 -5.63 -15.36 9.18
CA THR A 21 -4.59 -15.65 10.18
C THR A 21 -3.24 -15.06 9.80
N ASP A 22 -3.07 -14.69 8.52
CA ASP A 22 -1.89 -14.02 7.98
C ASP A 22 -2.09 -12.50 8.09
N ILE A 23 -1.13 -11.79 8.69
CA ILE A 23 -1.24 -10.34 8.88
C ILE A 23 -0.76 -9.64 7.60
N ALA A 24 -1.65 -8.91 6.93
CA ALA A 24 -1.27 -8.03 5.83
C ALA A 24 -0.64 -6.72 6.34
N TYR A 25 0.40 -6.27 5.64
CA TYR A 25 1.06 -4.99 5.84
C TYR A 25 1.21 -4.25 4.51
N VAL A 26 0.86 -2.97 4.48
CA VAL A 26 1.20 -2.08 3.36
C VAL A 26 2.30 -1.13 3.80
N ARG A 27 3.43 -1.17 3.11
CA ARG A 27 4.54 -0.23 3.28
C ARG A 27 4.37 0.96 2.35
N PHE A 28 4.34 2.16 2.92
CA PHE A 28 4.41 3.42 2.21
C PHE A 28 5.86 3.91 2.22
N ILE A 29 6.39 4.29 1.06
CA ILE A 29 7.78 4.73 0.92
C ILE A 29 7.80 6.05 0.15
N ASN A 30 8.34 7.10 0.77
CA ASN A 30 8.74 8.31 0.07
C ASN A 30 10.16 8.10 -0.49
N ASP A 31 10.30 7.86 -1.79
CA ASP A 31 11.61 7.67 -2.44
C ASP A 31 12.26 9.00 -2.87
N GLY A 32 11.57 10.12 -2.64
CA GLY A 32 12.00 11.47 -2.97
C GLY A 32 12.86 12.13 -1.90
N PHE A 33 13.17 13.40 -2.16
CA PHE A 33 13.96 14.26 -1.25
C PHE A 33 13.12 15.36 -0.58
N THR A 34 11.80 15.37 -0.83
CA THR A 34 10.85 16.32 -0.25
C THR A 34 9.76 15.54 0.50
N ALA A 35 9.19 16.14 1.54
CA ALA A 35 8.05 15.55 2.23
C ALA A 35 6.82 15.46 1.31
N ILE A 36 5.98 14.44 1.52
CA ILE A 36 4.72 14.25 0.82
C ILE A 36 3.58 14.49 1.81
N PRO A 37 2.80 15.59 1.68
CA PRO A 37 1.68 15.87 2.56
C PRO A 37 0.40 15.15 2.11
N ASP A 38 -0.53 15.02 3.05
CA ASP A 38 -1.93 14.61 2.83
C ASP A 38 -2.05 13.35 1.94
N ILE A 39 -1.48 12.24 2.40
CA ILE A 39 -1.56 10.96 1.71
C ILE A 39 -2.92 10.34 2.01
N ARG A 40 -3.75 10.23 0.97
CA ARG A 40 -5.10 9.68 1.07
C ARG A 40 -5.30 8.46 0.20
N ALA A 41 -6.16 7.57 0.66
CA ALA A 41 -6.49 6.35 -0.07
C ALA A 41 -7.91 5.87 0.25
N THR A 42 -8.42 5.01 -0.64
CA THR A 42 -9.68 4.30 -0.49
C THR A 42 -9.43 2.81 -0.59
N LEU A 43 -10.09 2.02 0.26
CA LEU A 43 -10.05 0.57 0.21
C LEU A 43 -11.25 0.05 -0.59
N TYR A 44 -11.02 -0.91 -1.48
CA TYR A 44 -12.05 -1.53 -2.32
C TYR A 44 -12.06 -3.05 -2.14
N ASP A 45 -13.24 -3.66 -2.12
CA ASP A 45 -13.40 -5.12 -2.16
C ASP A 45 -13.12 -5.69 -3.57
N ALA A 46 -13.22 -7.02 -3.72
CA ALA A 46 -13.00 -7.72 -4.98
C ALA A 46 -14.00 -7.35 -6.09
N ASP A 47 -15.19 -6.89 -5.72
CA ASP A 47 -16.24 -6.44 -6.65
C ASP A 47 -16.08 -4.95 -7.01
N GLY A 48 -15.13 -4.24 -6.38
CA GLY A 48 -14.86 -2.83 -6.60
C GLY A 48 -15.73 -1.90 -5.74
N ASN A 49 -16.44 -2.41 -4.73
CA ASN A 49 -17.17 -1.57 -3.77
C ASN A 49 -16.22 -1.00 -2.72
N THR A 50 -16.51 0.21 -2.27
CA THR A 50 -15.74 0.87 -1.21
C THR A 50 -15.99 0.20 0.15
N ILE A 51 -14.88 -0.04 0.87
CA ILE A 51 -14.88 -0.49 2.26
C ILE A 51 -14.53 0.70 3.15
N GLY A 52 -15.36 0.95 4.17
CA GLY A 52 -15.13 2.01 5.15
C GLY A 52 -15.20 3.43 4.56
N GLN A 53 -14.47 4.36 5.17
CA GLN A 53 -14.37 5.73 4.71
C GLN A 53 -13.57 5.84 3.40
N ALA A 54 -14.22 6.35 2.36
CA ALA A 54 -13.54 6.78 1.13
C ALA A 54 -12.65 7.99 1.38
N ASP A 55 -11.55 8.10 0.62
CA ASP A 55 -10.60 9.21 0.70
C ASP A 55 -10.10 9.47 2.14
N ALA A 56 -9.84 8.40 2.89
CA ALA A 56 -9.32 8.51 4.25
C ALA A 56 -7.88 9.02 4.24
N GLN A 57 -7.51 9.84 5.22
CA GLN A 57 -6.14 10.33 5.39
C GLN A 57 -5.30 9.29 6.14
N PHE A 58 -4.35 8.68 5.43
CA PHE A 58 -3.43 7.70 5.99
C PHE A 58 -2.25 8.39 6.69
N PHE A 59 -1.75 9.47 6.09
CA PHE A 59 -0.68 10.28 6.66
C PHE A 59 -0.94 11.76 6.44
N ALA A 60 -0.78 12.57 7.48
CA ALA A 60 -0.73 14.02 7.33
C ALA A 60 0.51 14.45 6.54
N GLU A 61 1.64 13.76 6.77
CA GLU A 61 2.89 13.93 6.04
C GLU A 61 3.73 12.64 6.11
N LEU A 62 4.48 12.35 5.05
CA LEU A 62 5.56 11.37 5.02
C LEU A 62 6.86 12.09 4.63
N GLY A 63 7.84 12.10 5.53
CA GLY A 63 9.11 12.79 5.37
C GLY A 63 9.98 12.24 4.24
N PRO A 64 11.02 12.97 3.82
CA PRO A 64 11.91 12.54 2.73
C PRO A 64 12.63 11.25 3.10
N ARG A 65 12.66 10.28 2.16
CA ARG A 65 13.26 8.95 2.37
C ARG A 65 12.63 8.12 3.50
N GLU A 66 11.49 8.56 4.04
CA GLU A 66 10.79 7.85 5.09
C GLU A 66 10.01 6.65 4.54
N ALA A 67 9.92 5.59 5.35
CA ALA A 67 9.06 4.46 5.06
C ALA A 67 8.32 3.99 6.31
N VAL A 68 6.99 3.84 6.19
CA VAL A 68 6.12 3.40 7.28
C VAL A 68 5.34 2.17 6.86
N PHE A 69 5.20 1.21 7.77
CA PHE A 69 4.37 0.02 7.58
C PHE A 69 3.03 0.20 8.27
N MET A 70 1.95 -0.10 7.57
CA MET A 70 0.61 -0.16 8.14
C MET A 70 0.09 -1.59 8.09
N SER A 71 -0.25 -2.14 9.25
CA SER A 71 -0.93 -3.45 9.32
C SER A 71 -2.39 -3.32 8.91
N GLN A 72 -3.05 -4.45 8.63
CA GLN A 72 -4.50 -4.51 8.39
C GLN A 72 -5.31 -3.81 9.50
N GLY A 73 -4.89 -3.95 10.77
CA GLY A 73 -5.54 -3.30 11.91
C GLY A 73 -5.34 -1.78 11.91
N SER A 74 -4.14 -1.30 11.55
CA SER A 74 -3.90 0.15 11.38
C SER A 74 -4.72 0.72 10.24
N ILE A 75 -4.84 0.00 9.13
CA ILE A 75 -5.66 0.39 7.97
C ILE A 75 -7.13 0.43 8.37
N SER A 76 -7.65 -0.60 9.05
CA SER A 76 -9.01 -0.67 9.57
C SER A 76 -9.34 0.53 10.46
N ASN A 77 -8.43 0.87 11.38
CA ASN A 77 -8.59 2.04 12.24
C ASN A 77 -8.66 3.36 11.45
N VAL A 78 -7.86 3.51 10.39
CA VAL A 78 -7.86 4.71 9.54
C VAL A 78 -9.16 4.84 8.75
N ILE A 79 -9.65 3.74 8.17
CA ILE A 79 -10.87 3.74 7.34
C ILE A 79 -12.15 3.57 8.17
N GLY A 80 -12.04 3.27 9.46
CA GLY A 80 -13.17 3.07 10.37
C GLY A 80 -14.00 1.81 10.10
N ALA A 81 -13.41 0.79 9.45
CA ALA A 81 -14.10 -0.45 9.10
C ALA A 81 -13.13 -1.63 8.98
N ASP A 82 -13.58 -2.79 9.45
CA ASP A 82 -12.97 -4.07 9.15
C ASP A 82 -13.52 -4.64 7.83
N TRP A 83 -12.76 -5.53 7.19
CA TRP A 83 -13.21 -6.24 6.00
C TRP A 83 -12.80 -7.72 6.02
N PRO A 84 -13.64 -8.62 5.49
CA PRO A 84 -13.24 -9.99 5.21
C PRO A 84 -12.59 -10.12 3.82
N GLY A 85 -11.76 -11.14 3.64
CA GLY A 85 -11.14 -11.48 2.37
C GLY A 85 -10.13 -10.44 1.88
N GLN A 86 -9.92 -10.39 0.57
CA GLN A 86 -8.91 -9.54 -0.06
C GLN A 86 -9.49 -8.19 -0.48
N ALA A 87 -8.71 -7.15 -0.28
CA ALA A 87 -9.02 -5.79 -0.71
C ALA A 87 -7.90 -5.18 -1.55
N SER A 88 -8.20 -4.07 -2.21
CA SER A 88 -7.23 -3.22 -2.91
C SER A 88 -7.23 -1.83 -2.29
N LEU A 89 -6.07 -1.36 -1.85
CA LEU A 89 -5.87 0.01 -1.38
C LEU A 89 -5.41 0.88 -2.56
N VAL A 90 -6.16 1.94 -2.86
CA VAL A 90 -5.91 2.81 -4.01
C VAL A 90 -5.72 4.24 -3.53
N LEU A 91 -4.61 4.87 -3.91
CA LEU A 91 -4.31 6.25 -3.58
C LEU A 91 -5.29 7.20 -4.29
N SER A 92 -5.77 8.21 -3.57
CA SER A 92 -6.72 9.19 -4.11
C SER A 92 -6.09 10.17 -5.11
N ALA A 93 -4.76 10.28 -5.09
CA ALA A 93 -3.99 11.13 -5.99
C ALA A 93 -2.76 10.38 -6.52
N THR A 94 -2.18 10.91 -7.60
CA THR A 94 -0.87 10.46 -8.08
C THR A 94 0.22 11.20 -7.31
N TYR A 95 1.17 10.45 -6.77
CA TYR A 95 2.33 10.99 -6.06
C TYR A 95 3.59 10.46 -6.73
N ASP A 96 4.39 11.36 -7.33
CA ASP A 96 5.56 10.96 -8.14
C ASP A 96 6.58 10.13 -7.34
N ASN A 97 6.74 10.47 -6.06
CA ASN A 97 7.74 9.90 -5.17
C ASN A 97 7.17 8.94 -4.11
N LEU A 98 5.90 8.55 -4.22
CA LEU A 98 5.29 7.56 -3.31
C LEU A 98 5.29 6.18 -3.96
N ARG A 99 5.73 5.18 -3.20
CA ARG A 99 5.65 3.78 -3.58
C ARG A 99 4.87 3.01 -2.52
N LEU A 100 3.97 2.14 -2.96
CA LEU A 100 3.28 1.19 -2.08
C LEU A 100 3.82 -0.22 -2.30
N MET A 101 4.01 -0.95 -1.21
CA MET A 101 4.41 -2.36 -1.24
C MET A 101 3.56 -3.15 -0.25
N ASN A 102 2.79 -4.11 -0.73
CA ASN A 102 2.05 -5.04 0.14
C ASN A 102 2.94 -6.21 0.57
N LEU A 103 2.83 -6.60 1.82
CA LEU A 103 3.57 -7.64 2.50
C LEU A 103 2.59 -8.48 3.30
N ASN A 104 2.42 -9.75 2.93
CA ASN A 104 1.62 -10.68 3.70
C ASN A 104 2.54 -11.51 4.60
N PHE A 105 2.33 -11.43 5.91
CA PHE A 105 3.05 -12.22 6.91
C PHE A 105 2.37 -13.57 7.09
N VAL A 106 2.95 -14.62 6.52
CA VAL A 106 2.39 -15.97 6.50
C VAL A 106 3.28 -16.90 7.32
N ASN A 107 2.72 -17.72 8.20
CA ASN A 107 3.43 -18.78 8.94
C ASN A 107 4.69 -18.33 9.74
N ASN A 108 4.66 -17.15 10.36
CA ASN A 108 5.78 -16.63 11.16
C ASN A 108 7.07 -16.34 10.33
N GLU A 109 6.93 -16.26 9.01
CA GLU A 109 7.96 -15.87 8.05
C GLU A 109 7.48 -14.66 7.25
N ILE A 110 8.34 -13.66 7.08
CA ILE A 110 8.04 -12.52 6.21
C ILE A 110 8.24 -12.98 4.76
N TYR A 111 7.14 -13.20 4.03
CA TYR A 111 7.21 -13.42 2.59
C TYR A 111 7.43 -12.08 1.89
N PHE A 112 8.71 -11.76 1.62
CA PHE A 112 9.09 -10.68 0.72
C PHE A 112 8.85 -11.14 -0.72
N ASN A 113 7.77 -10.70 -1.36
CA ASN A 113 7.64 -10.90 -2.80
C ASN A 113 8.50 -9.86 -3.51
N PHE A 114 9.65 -10.27 -4.05
CA PHE A 114 10.34 -9.50 -5.08
C PHE A 114 9.46 -9.51 -6.33
N SER A 115 8.77 -8.41 -6.62
CA SER A 115 8.31 -8.17 -7.98
C SER A 115 8.50 -6.71 -8.42
N CYS A 116 9.45 -6.61 -9.35
CA CYS A 116 9.52 -5.70 -10.49
C CYS A 116 10.19 -4.33 -10.28
N TYR A 117 11.41 -4.28 -10.83
CA TYR A 117 12.19 -3.12 -11.24
C TYR A 117 11.32 -2.19 -12.12
N LEU A 118 11.26 -0.89 -11.82
CA LEU A 118 10.89 0.13 -12.81
C LEU A 118 12.14 0.42 -13.63
N GLU A 119 12.01 0.45 -14.95
CA GLU A 119 13.11 0.64 -15.89
C GLU A 119 14.03 1.80 -15.47
N ALA A 120 15.33 1.59 -15.66
CA ALA A 120 16.30 2.67 -15.59
C ALA A 120 15.83 3.76 -16.56
N SER A 121 15.68 4.99 -16.07
CA SER A 121 15.50 6.13 -16.93
C SER A 121 16.70 6.20 -17.86
N ASP A 122 16.47 5.96 -19.15
CA ASP A 122 17.45 6.23 -20.18
C ASP A 122 17.68 7.75 -20.17
N GLN A 123 18.74 8.19 -19.49
CA GLN A 123 19.36 9.47 -19.75
C GLN A 123 20.02 9.38 -21.14
N SER A 124 19.21 9.46 -22.20
CA SER A 124 19.74 9.83 -23.51
C SER A 124 19.93 11.33 -23.51
N GLY A 125 21.09 11.76 -23.00
CA GLY A 125 21.65 13.04 -23.40
C GLY A 125 22.00 12.99 -24.88
N ASN A 126 21.40 13.89 -25.66
CA ASN A 126 22.08 14.78 -26.60
C ASN A 126 21.14 15.89 -27.06
#